data_AF-A0A2V1B1B1-F1
#
_entry.id   AF-A0A2V1B1B1-F1
#
_cell.length_a   1.000
_cell.length_b   1.000
_cell.length_c   1.000
_cell.angle_alpha   90.00
_cell.angle_beta   90.00
_cell.angle_gamma   90.00
#
_symmetry.space_group_name_H-M   'P 1'
#
loop_
_entity.id
_entity.type
_entity.pdbx_description
1 polymer ?
#
loop_
_entity_poly.entity_id
_entity_poly.type
_entity_poly.pdbx_seq_one_letter_code
_entity_poly.pdbx_strand_id
1 'polypeptide(L)'
;MPRNTFVLPEIIFDPSLILSPHVALLGLIFADNAFLAPSLTSAERISELDIPPGYEQLPLHLKPEMANIPVFRKSIRTPYGWEISPDQPLPYTTLLKWMKRLGVLTGFPQITRPYCLRYGAGNAFNQSGDVSDALQNMMMQHAKIDTFIKHYLRRTVTADTRAIVSGYEPQRDLMRAACRMTRWIDPDRPQELTPEESLSVNQDPVVCRLVTEREKWKRRFQGTATQQPGYRIIGQAIFNTRQRLRAALLKYVQERWDLEHPVDEIERQLSGLKLSQDVKSTLDQNDEMPPLQKRLAETVMTLPGTTIEEEFRRRNAAIDAVAAYCHFQEGGAAAIPRKRSSTRRTSPMPSKETNPQLAAAQTEKQALSDAMLLVFTEKRTTTCFLCLGEQSLPFEKRTSKFASPGDLTKHFKRKHLAHIKEGDRLQCKVCRMGLQHKQHLQNHAESIHGTVS
;
A
#
# COMPACT_ATOMS: atom_id res chain seq x y z
N MET A 1 1.31 -12.65 32.81
CA MET A 1 2.46 -11.71 32.81
C MET A 1 1.92 -10.29 32.69
N PRO A 2 2.49 -9.30 33.40
CA PRO A 2 2.15 -7.90 33.18
C PRO A 2 2.35 -7.52 31.71
N ARG A 3 1.44 -6.71 31.16
CA ARG A 3 1.55 -6.18 29.80
C ARG A 3 2.33 -4.87 29.86
N ASN A 4 3.24 -4.67 28.91
CA ASN A 4 3.96 -3.41 28.79
C ASN A 4 3.04 -2.37 28.14
N THR A 5 2.94 -1.20 28.77
CA THR A 5 2.22 -0.05 28.23
C THR A 5 3.24 0.99 27.77
N PHE A 6 3.13 1.42 26.51
CA PHE A 6 3.95 2.49 25.95
C PHE A 6 3.11 3.75 25.86
N VAL A 7 3.56 4.82 26.52
CA VAL A 7 3.03 6.15 26.30
C VAL A 7 3.71 6.71 25.06
N LEU A 8 2.93 7.04 24.04
CA LEU A 8 3.41 7.67 22.83
C LEU A 8 3.12 9.16 22.95
N PRO A 9 4.11 10.01 23.27
CA PRO A 9 3.87 11.45 23.30
C PRO A 9 3.61 11.96 21.89
N GLU A 10 2.73 12.95 21.80
CA GLU A 10 2.45 13.62 20.55
C GLU A 10 3.56 14.65 20.26
N ILE A 11 4.15 14.59 19.06
CA ILE A 11 5.04 15.65 18.57
C ILE A 11 4.15 16.64 17.82
N ILE A 12 3.90 17.81 18.43
CA ILE A 12 2.95 18.80 17.91
C ILE A 12 3.44 19.32 16.56
N PHE A 13 4.61 19.95 16.51
CA PHE A 13 5.20 20.48 15.27
C PHE A 13 6.08 19.46 14.55
N ASP A 14 5.55 18.26 14.29
CA ASP A 14 6.29 17.21 13.58
C ASP A 14 6.53 17.62 12.12
N PRO A 15 7.79 17.70 11.65
CA PRO A 15 8.12 18.03 10.26
C PRO A 15 7.39 17.18 9.22
N SER A 16 6.94 15.96 9.56
CA SER A 16 6.10 15.15 8.68
C SER A 16 5.17 14.24 9.48
N LEU A 17 3.89 14.18 9.07
CA LEU A 17 2.91 13.31 9.71
C LEU A 17 2.96 11.86 9.21
N ILE A 18 3.82 11.53 8.23
CA ILE A 18 3.88 10.20 7.61
C ILE A 18 4.24 9.08 8.59
N LEU A 19 5.03 9.38 9.63
CA LEU A 19 5.40 8.44 10.69
C LEU A 19 4.70 8.74 12.02
N SER A 20 3.73 9.67 12.04
CA SER A 20 3.02 10.01 13.26
C SER A 20 2.11 8.85 13.68
N PRO A 21 2.36 8.21 14.84
CA PRO A 21 1.50 7.12 15.30
C PRO A 21 0.09 7.62 15.62
N HIS A 22 -0.05 8.87 16.10
CA HIS A 22 -1.35 9.46 16.40
C HIS A 22 -2.20 9.61 15.16
N VAL A 23 -1.65 10.17 14.08
CA VAL A 23 -2.37 10.38 12.82
C VAL A 23 -2.84 9.04 12.24
N ALA A 24 -1.94 8.05 12.18
CA ALA A 24 -2.26 6.73 11.65
C ALA A 24 -3.29 5.98 12.53
N LEU A 25 -3.10 5.95 13.85
CA LEU A 25 -3.98 5.22 14.77
C LEU A 25 -5.36 5.86 14.88
N LEU A 26 -5.45 7.19 15.03
CA LEU A 26 -6.73 7.88 15.07
C LEU A 26 -7.50 7.70 13.76
N GLY A 27 -6.82 7.78 12.62
CA GLY A 27 -7.46 7.54 11.32
C GLY A 27 -8.06 6.13 11.20
N LEU A 28 -7.34 5.12 11.69
CA LEU A 28 -7.86 3.74 11.74
C LEU A 28 -9.04 3.58 12.72
N ILE A 29 -8.96 4.20 13.90
CA ILE A 29 -10.03 4.19 14.91
C ILE A 29 -11.30 4.85 14.38
N PHE A 30 -11.19 5.98 13.67
CA PHE A 30 -12.32 6.64 13.03
C PHE A 30 -12.89 5.81 11.88
N ALA A 31 -12.06 5.21 11.04
CA ALA A 31 -12.51 4.32 9.96
C ALA A 31 -13.31 3.11 10.50
N ASP A 32 -12.94 2.60 11.68
CA ASP A 32 -13.67 1.51 12.33
C ASP A 32 -14.87 1.98 13.17
N ASN A 33 -15.09 3.30 13.31
CA ASN A 33 -16.06 3.86 14.24
C ASN A 33 -15.89 3.25 15.65
N ALA A 34 -14.65 3.22 16.14
CA ALA A 34 -14.28 2.42 17.30
C ALA A 34 -14.40 3.15 18.65
N PHE A 35 -14.59 4.48 18.66
CA PHE A 35 -14.81 5.24 19.89
C PHE A 35 -16.13 4.86 20.56
N LEU A 36 -16.11 4.75 21.90
CA LEU A 36 -17.31 4.53 22.70
C LEU A 36 -18.24 5.75 22.69
N ALA A 37 -17.66 6.95 22.64
CA ALA A 37 -18.42 8.20 22.55
C ALA A 37 -18.99 8.37 21.13
N PRO A 38 -20.33 8.35 20.96
CA PRO A 38 -20.95 8.34 19.63
C PRO A 38 -20.80 9.67 18.87
N SER A 39 -20.50 10.76 19.57
CA SER A 39 -20.30 12.10 18.99
C SER A 39 -18.86 12.36 18.54
N LEU A 40 -17.92 11.44 18.77
CA LEU A 40 -16.55 11.52 18.25
C LEU A 40 -16.49 10.88 16.86
N THR A 41 -16.93 11.66 15.87
CA THR A 41 -17.07 11.22 14.47
C THR A 41 -15.98 11.74 13.54
N SER A 42 -15.16 12.70 13.98
CA SER A 42 -14.04 13.26 13.21
C SER A 42 -12.91 13.72 14.13
N ALA A 43 -11.72 13.93 13.54
CA ALA A 43 -10.57 14.44 14.27
C ALA A 43 -10.81 15.83 14.87
N GLU A 44 -11.56 16.69 14.18
CA GLU A 44 -11.93 18.02 14.67
C GLU A 44 -12.65 17.98 16.02
N ARG A 45 -13.55 17.00 16.22
CA ARG A 45 -14.26 16.83 17.50
C ARG A 45 -13.33 16.51 18.66
N ILE A 46 -12.14 15.94 18.40
CA ILE A 46 -11.13 15.71 19.44
C ILE A 46 -10.46 17.03 19.83
N SER A 47 -10.16 17.89 18.85
CA SER A 47 -9.55 19.20 19.09
C SER A 47 -10.47 20.18 19.84
N GLU A 48 -11.77 19.93 19.86
CA GLU A 48 -12.75 20.69 20.63
C GLU A 48 -12.86 20.26 22.10
N LEU A 49 -12.19 19.17 22.51
CA LEU A 49 -12.28 18.65 23.87
C LEU A 49 -11.28 19.34 24.80
N ASP A 50 -11.75 19.71 25.97
CA ASP A 50 -10.92 20.14 27.09
C ASP A 50 -10.90 19.11 28.21
N ILE A 51 -9.79 19.07 28.96
CA ILE A 51 -9.73 18.30 30.21
C ILE A 51 -10.49 19.11 31.28
N PRO A 52 -11.50 18.53 31.95
CA PRO A 52 -12.27 19.26 32.96
C PRO A 52 -11.40 19.75 34.12
N PRO A 53 -11.72 20.89 34.75
CA PRO A 53 -10.99 21.39 35.91
C PRO A 53 -10.91 20.35 37.03
N GLY A 54 -9.72 20.13 37.58
CA GLY A 54 -9.46 19.14 38.63
C GLY A 54 -9.18 17.71 38.13
N TYR A 55 -9.17 17.50 36.81
CA TYR A 55 -8.74 16.24 36.18
C TYR A 55 -7.40 16.43 35.47
N GLU A 56 -6.57 15.39 35.46
CA GLU A 56 -5.28 15.37 34.76
C GLU A 56 -5.36 14.74 33.35
N GLN A 57 -6.48 14.09 33.04
CA GLN A 57 -6.70 13.42 31.75
C GLN A 57 -8.19 13.26 31.46
N LEU A 58 -8.54 13.23 30.16
CA LEU A 58 -9.83 12.81 29.66
C LEU A 58 -9.65 11.55 28.79
N PRO A 59 -9.92 10.34 29.31
CA PRO A 59 -9.72 9.10 28.55
C PRO A 59 -10.70 8.95 27.39
N LEU A 60 -10.19 8.73 26.19
CA LEU A 60 -10.98 8.35 25.02
C LEU A 60 -11.14 6.83 24.97
N HIS A 61 -12.26 6.32 25.48
CA HIS A 61 -12.52 4.88 25.50
C HIS A 61 -12.95 4.36 24.12
N LEU A 62 -12.49 3.15 23.78
CA LEU A 62 -12.97 2.38 22.65
C LEU A 62 -14.15 1.49 23.06
N LYS A 63 -14.98 1.12 22.09
CA LYS A 63 -16.10 0.20 22.29
C LYS A 63 -15.58 -1.18 22.79
N PRO A 64 -16.22 -1.83 23.78
CA PRO A 64 -15.76 -3.10 24.33
C PRO A 64 -15.57 -4.21 23.28
N GLU A 65 -16.42 -4.25 22.25
CA GLU A 65 -16.32 -5.20 21.15
C GLU A 65 -15.05 -5.05 20.30
N MET A 66 -14.38 -3.88 20.35
CA MET A 66 -13.12 -3.63 19.63
C MET A 66 -11.89 -4.19 20.36
N ALA A 67 -12.03 -4.61 21.62
CA ALA A 67 -10.87 -4.96 22.47
C ALA A 67 -10.00 -6.11 21.93
N ASN A 68 -10.57 -7.01 21.14
CA ASN A 68 -9.87 -8.15 20.54
C ASN A 68 -9.73 -8.04 19.02
N ILE A 69 -10.07 -6.89 18.42
CA ILE A 69 -9.94 -6.66 16.99
C ILE A 69 -8.51 -6.15 16.72
N PRO A 70 -7.72 -6.82 15.86
CA PRO A 70 -6.39 -6.33 15.52
C PRO A 70 -6.45 -4.97 14.80
N VAL A 71 -5.56 -4.04 15.16
CA VAL A 71 -5.46 -2.73 14.49
C VAL A 71 -5.13 -2.90 13.00
N PHE A 72 -4.08 -3.67 12.69
CA PHE A 72 -3.69 -3.98 11.32
C PHE A 72 -4.29 -5.32 10.89
N ARG A 73 -5.23 -5.28 9.96
CA ARG A 73 -5.95 -6.45 9.45
C ARG A 73 -5.59 -6.73 8.00
N LYS A 74 -5.69 -7.99 7.60
CA LYS A 74 -5.36 -8.40 6.23
C LYS A 74 -6.50 -8.06 5.28
N SER A 75 -6.19 -7.89 4.00
CA SER A 75 -7.22 -7.83 2.97
C SER A 75 -7.79 -9.22 2.68
N ILE A 76 -9.11 -9.30 2.58
CA ILE A 76 -9.86 -10.49 2.20
C ILE A 76 -10.60 -10.22 0.90
N ARG A 77 -10.76 -11.27 0.10
CA ARG A 77 -11.51 -11.19 -1.15
C ARG A 77 -12.96 -11.54 -0.88
N THR A 78 -13.85 -10.64 -1.22
CA THR A 78 -15.30 -10.80 -1.10
C THR A 78 -15.91 -10.89 -2.49
N PRO A 79 -17.21 -11.21 -2.60
CA PRO A 79 -17.92 -11.10 -3.85
C PRO A 79 -17.85 -9.68 -4.42
N TYR A 80 -17.74 -8.64 -3.59
CA TYR A 80 -17.79 -7.25 -4.06
C TYR A 80 -16.42 -6.67 -4.44
N GLY A 81 -15.34 -7.25 -3.92
CA GLY A 81 -14.00 -6.80 -4.22
C GLY A 81 -12.98 -7.26 -3.19
N TRP A 82 -12.17 -6.32 -2.75
CA TRP A 82 -11.27 -6.51 -1.62
C TRP A 82 -11.76 -5.66 -0.46
N GLU A 83 -11.81 -6.26 0.71
CA GLU A 83 -12.18 -5.60 1.96
C GLU A 83 -11.11 -5.88 3.01
N ILE A 84 -11.03 -5.04 4.03
CA ILE A 84 -10.23 -5.33 5.22
C ILE A 84 -10.98 -6.38 6.04
N SER A 85 -10.28 -7.42 6.48
CA SER A 85 -10.88 -8.46 7.32
C SER A 85 -11.45 -7.83 8.60
N PRO A 86 -12.60 -8.28 9.10
CA PRO A 86 -13.16 -7.73 10.34
C PRO A 86 -12.26 -8.00 11.56
N ASP A 87 -11.59 -9.15 11.61
CA ASP A 87 -10.90 -9.68 12.79
C ASP A 87 -9.54 -10.34 12.51
N GLN A 88 -9.19 -10.64 11.24
CA GLN A 88 -7.96 -11.40 10.95
C GLN A 88 -6.74 -10.47 10.84
N PRO A 89 -5.68 -10.70 11.64
CA PRO A 89 -4.52 -9.84 11.69
C PRO A 89 -3.72 -9.87 10.38
N LEU A 90 -3.02 -8.78 10.09
CA LEU A 90 -2.09 -8.69 8.97
C LEU A 90 -0.93 -9.69 9.16
N PRO A 91 -0.73 -10.65 8.22
CA PRO A 91 0.34 -11.61 8.35
C PRO A 91 1.72 -10.97 8.22
N TYR A 92 2.68 -11.44 9.02
CA TYR A 92 4.08 -11.04 8.92
C TYR A 92 4.64 -11.23 7.51
N THR A 93 4.23 -12.29 6.80
CA THR A 93 4.68 -12.58 5.44
C THR A 93 4.24 -11.51 4.43
N THR A 94 3.10 -10.85 4.66
CA THR A 94 2.64 -9.72 3.85
C THR A 94 3.47 -8.48 4.15
N LEU A 95 3.61 -8.12 5.43
CA LEU A 95 4.43 -6.98 5.86
C LEU A 95 5.89 -7.11 5.40
N LEU A 96 6.48 -8.30 5.48
CA LEU A 96 7.83 -8.57 5.02
C LEU A 96 7.99 -8.30 3.52
N LYS A 97 7.00 -8.66 2.69
CA LYS A 97 7.03 -8.38 1.25
C LYS A 97 6.97 -6.89 0.96
N TRP A 98 6.09 -6.16 1.67
CA TRP A 98 5.97 -4.71 1.54
C TRP A 98 7.25 -4.00 1.98
N MET A 99 7.83 -4.36 3.12
CA MET A 99 9.09 -3.78 3.59
C MET A 99 10.27 -4.04 2.65
N LYS A 100 10.34 -5.22 2.03
CA LYS A 100 11.35 -5.51 0.99
C LYS A 100 11.16 -4.62 -0.23
N ARG A 101 9.92 -4.45 -0.70
CA ARG A 101 9.62 -3.58 -1.84
C ARG A 101 9.91 -2.12 -1.52
N LEU A 102 9.54 -1.65 -0.33
CA LEU A 102 9.87 -0.31 0.15
C LEU A 102 11.39 -0.11 0.13
N GLY A 103 12.17 -1.09 0.60
CA GLY A 103 13.64 -1.02 0.54
C GLY A 103 14.19 -0.81 -0.87
N VAL A 104 13.63 -1.52 -1.87
CA VAL A 104 14.00 -1.35 -3.28
C VAL A 104 13.59 0.03 -3.81
N LEU A 105 12.37 0.49 -3.51
CA LEU A 105 11.87 1.81 -3.94
C LEU A 105 12.67 2.96 -3.32
N THR A 106 13.14 2.80 -2.08
CA THR A 106 14.01 3.77 -1.41
C THR A 106 15.46 3.70 -1.90
N GLY A 107 15.85 2.68 -2.68
CA GLY A 107 17.22 2.57 -3.17
C GLY A 107 18.22 2.00 -2.16
N PHE A 108 17.77 1.23 -1.16
CA PHE A 108 18.69 0.56 -0.23
C PHE A 108 19.38 -0.64 -0.89
N PRO A 109 20.71 -0.78 -0.74
CA PRO A 109 21.42 -1.97 -1.22
C PRO A 109 21.16 -3.20 -0.32
N GLN A 110 20.95 -2.98 0.98
CA GLN A 110 20.59 -4.06 1.89
C GLN A 110 19.09 -4.36 1.85
N ILE A 111 18.73 -5.64 2.03
CA ILE A 111 17.33 -6.07 2.09
C ILE A 111 16.67 -5.50 3.34
N THR A 112 15.76 -4.54 3.15
CA THR A 112 14.94 -3.98 4.22
C THR A 112 13.92 -5.00 4.73
N ARG A 113 13.86 -5.16 6.06
CA ARG A 113 12.92 -6.06 6.77
C ARG A 113 12.29 -5.32 7.95
N PRO A 114 11.13 -5.76 8.47
CA PRO A 114 10.53 -5.15 9.66
C PRO A 114 11.51 -5.05 10.84
N TYR A 115 12.36 -6.07 11.00
CA TYR A 115 13.31 -6.15 12.10
C TYR A 115 14.42 -5.09 12.03
N CYS A 116 14.68 -4.49 10.86
CA CYS A 116 15.59 -3.34 10.73
C CYS A 116 15.15 -2.16 11.61
N LEU A 117 13.84 -1.96 11.79
CA LEU A 117 13.31 -0.93 12.68
C LEU A 117 13.62 -1.24 14.15
N ARG A 118 13.52 -2.52 14.53
CA ARG A 118 13.84 -2.99 15.88
C ARG A 118 15.34 -2.87 16.18
N TYR A 119 16.21 -3.16 15.20
CA TYR A 119 17.64 -2.86 15.27
C TYR A 119 17.89 -1.37 15.48
N GLY A 120 17.31 -0.53 14.63
CA GLY A 120 17.46 0.92 14.68
C GLY A 120 17.06 1.49 16.05
N ALA A 121 15.83 1.19 16.48
CA ALA A 121 15.28 1.66 17.75
C ALA A 121 16.08 1.15 18.95
N GLY A 122 16.40 -0.16 19.01
CA GLY A 122 17.16 -0.73 20.12
C GLY A 122 18.54 -0.08 20.29
N ASN A 123 19.24 0.23 19.19
CA ASN A 123 20.51 0.96 19.27
C ASN A 123 20.33 2.42 19.68
N ALA A 124 19.24 3.08 19.25
CA ALA A 124 18.94 4.44 19.68
C ALA A 124 18.66 4.50 21.20
N PHE A 125 17.87 3.56 21.72
CA PHE A 125 17.59 3.45 23.16
C PHE A 125 18.88 3.24 23.96
N ASN A 126 19.73 2.29 23.55
CA ASN A 126 21.00 2.01 24.21
C ASN A 126 21.96 3.23 24.23
N GLN A 127 21.83 4.15 23.27
CA GLN A 127 22.72 5.30 23.14
C GLN A 127 22.16 6.59 23.76
N SER A 128 20.87 6.64 24.12
CA SER A 128 20.25 7.90 24.56
C SER A 128 20.65 8.30 25.98
N GLY A 129 21.03 7.35 26.83
CA GLY A 129 21.25 7.57 28.27
C GLY A 129 19.95 7.60 29.09
N ASP A 130 18.80 7.86 28.45
CA ASP A 130 17.48 7.86 29.09
C ASP A 130 16.89 6.46 29.33
N VAL A 131 17.41 5.44 28.64
CA VAL A 131 16.90 4.06 28.73
C VAL A 131 17.93 3.17 29.41
N SER A 132 17.59 2.69 30.61
CA SER A 132 18.41 1.70 31.33
C SER A 132 18.36 0.31 30.66
N ASP A 133 19.36 -0.54 30.91
CA ASP A 133 19.37 -1.92 30.42
C ASP A 133 18.11 -2.71 30.81
N ALA A 134 17.59 -2.48 32.02
CA ALA A 134 16.36 -3.12 32.50
C ALA A 134 15.14 -2.65 31.69
N LEU A 135 15.02 -1.33 31.46
CA LEU A 135 13.95 -0.76 30.65
C LEU A 135 14.05 -1.21 29.19
N GLN A 136 15.25 -1.21 28.62
CA GLN A 136 15.52 -1.71 27.27
C GLN A 136 15.14 -3.18 27.13
N ASN A 137 15.53 -4.04 28.09
CA ASN A 137 15.18 -5.45 28.08
C ASN A 137 13.67 -5.66 28.20
N MET A 138 12.97 -4.87 29.02
CA MET A 138 11.51 -4.89 29.09
C MET A 138 10.86 -4.48 27.75
N MET A 139 11.29 -3.36 27.17
CA MET A 139 10.75 -2.84 25.90
C MET A 139 11.02 -3.80 24.73
N MET A 140 12.22 -4.37 24.70
CA MET A 140 12.66 -5.34 23.69
C MET A 140 12.30 -6.78 24.05
N GLN A 141 11.58 -7.04 25.13
CA GLN A 141 11.18 -8.38 25.56
C GLN A 141 12.37 -9.38 25.61
N HIS A 142 13.53 -8.91 26.08
CA HIS A 142 14.71 -9.72 26.29
C HIS A 142 14.80 -10.14 27.76
N ALA A 143 15.19 -11.38 28.01
CA ALA A 143 15.45 -11.84 29.38
C ALA A 143 16.76 -11.27 29.95
N LYS A 144 17.75 -11.02 29.07
CA LYS A 144 19.09 -10.52 29.42
C LYS A 144 19.61 -9.60 28.33
N ILE A 145 20.45 -8.64 28.72
CA ILE A 145 21.10 -7.69 27.80
C ILE A 145 22.00 -8.39 26.78
N ASP A 146 22.52 -9.58 27.10
CA ASP A 146 23.31 -10.42 26.18
C ASP A 146 22.60 -10.65 24.84
N THR A 147 21.28 -10.81 24.85
CA THR A 147 20.50 -10.99 23.62
C THR A 147 20.62 -9.75 22.73
N PHE A 148 20.56 -8.55 23.32
CA PHE A 148 20.77 -7.31 22.59
C PHE A 148 22.21 -7.22 22.05
N ILE A 149 23.22 -7.45 22.89
CA ILE A 149 24.64 -7.35 22.51
C ILE A 149 25.01 -8.34 21.39
N LYS A 150 24.48 -9.57 21.44
CA LYS A 150 24.76 -10.62 20.45
C LYS A 150 23.99 -10.42 19.14
N HIS A 151 22.73 -10.01 19.21
CA HIS A 151 21.85 -10.06 18.05
C HIS A 151 21.37 -8.73 17.53
N TYR A 152 21.53 -7.62 18.26
CA TYR A 152 20.96 -6.31 17.94
C TYR A 152 21.95 -5.14 17.93
N LEU A 153 22.98 -5.17 18.79
CA LEU A 153 23.99 -4.14 18.84
C LEU A 153 24.70 -4.03 17.48
N ARG A 154 24.78 -2.80 16.96
CA ARG A 154 25.46 -2.53 15.69
C ARG A 154 26.91 -3.01 15.74
N ARG A 155 27.35 -3.64 14.64
CA ARG A 155 28.74 -4.06 14.46
C ARG A 155 29.65 -2.95 13.93
N THR A 156 29.06 -1.91 13.35
CA THR A 156 29.78 -0.68 13.01
C THR A 156 30.10 0.09 14.28
N VAL A 157 31.38 0.36 14.52
CA VAL A 157 31.83 1.19 15.64
C VAL A 157 31.42 2.64 15.35
N THR A 158 30.51 3.17 16.17
CA THR A 158 29.97 4.54 16.01
C THR A 158 30.78 5.59 16.77
N ALA A 159 31.73 5.17 17.60
CA ALA A 159 32.63 6.07 18.32
C ALA A 159 33.73 6.57 17.37
N ASP A 160 34.10 7.85 17.49
CA ASP A 160 35.25 8.43 16.81
C ASP A 160 36.54 8.00 17.54
N THR A 161 36.97 6.77 17.28
CA THR A 161 38.11 6.15 17.98
C THR A 161 39.40 6.94 17.78
N ARG A 162 39.56 7.58 16.63
CA ARG A 162 40.71 8.44 16.34
C ARG A 162 40.71 9.68 17.24
N ALA A 163 39.60 10.41 17.28
CA ALA A 163 39.51 11.59 18.14
C ALA A 163 39.76 11.24 19.61
N ILE A 164 39.19 10.14 20.09
CA ILE A 164 39.39 9.65 21.46
C ILE A 164 40.87 9.39 21.76
N VAL A 165 41.56 8.62 20.92
CA VAL A 165 42.98 8.27 21.15
C VAL A 165 43.88 9.51 21.08
N SER A 166 43.56 10.45 20.19
CA SER A 166 44.34 11.69 20.03
C SER A 166 43.95 12.81 20.98
N GLY A 167 42.95 12.63 21.87
CA GLY A 167 42.48 13.66 22.79
C GLY A 167 41.73 14.82 22.13
N TYR A 168 41.18 14.62 20.93
CA TYR A 168 40.33 15.60 20.24
C TYR A 168 38.85 15.39 20.59
N GLU A 169 38.05 16.44 20.40
CA GLU A 169 36.59 16.33 20.50
C GLU A 169 36.06 15.41 19.38
N PRO A 170 35.28 14.36 19.71
CA PRO A 170 34.68 13.46 18.72
C PRO A 170 33.76 14.16 17.72
N GLN A 171 33.88 13.84 16.44
CA GLN A 171 32.98 14.35 15.39
C GLN A 171 31.64 13.60 15.37
N ARG A 172 30.81 13.80 16.40
CA ARG A 172 29.59 12.99 16.64
C ARG A 172 28.62 12.98 15.46
N ASP A 173 28.35 14.12 14.86
CA ASP A 173 27.39 14.22 13.75
C ASP A 173 27.92 13.56 12.47
N LEU A 174 29.22 13.73 12.19
CA LEU A 174 29.88 13.04 11.08
C LEU A 174 29.86 11.53 11.29
N MET A 175 30.19 11.04 12.49
CA MET A 175 30.13 9.62 12.81
C MET A 175 28.71 9.07 12.68
N ARG A 176 27.71 9.81 13.13
CA ARG A 176 26.29 9.45 12.98
C ARG A 176 25.90 9.36 11.50
N ALA A 177 26.28 10.34 10.68
CA ALA A 177 26.04 10.37 9.24
C ALA A 177 26.79 9.24 8.51
N ALA A 178 28.03 8.95 8.90
CA ALA A 178 28.86 7.90 8.33
C ALA A 178 28.44 6.49 8.78
N CYS A 179 27.68 6.35 9.87
CA CYS A 179 27.28 5.04 10.41
C CYS A 179 25.79 4.70 10.20
N ARG A 180 24.95 5.64 9.74
CA ARG A 180 23.53 5.36 9.44
C ARG A 180 23.38 4.50 8.17
N MET A 181 22.31 3.72 8.13
CA MET A 181 21.96 2.89 6.96
C MET A 181 21.54 3.76 5.77
N THR A 182 20.90 4.90 6.04
CA THR A 182 20.42 5.85 5.01
C THR A 182 21.53 6.50 4.18
N ARG A 183 22.80 6.40 4.59
CA ARG A 183 23.92 6.87 3.76
C ARG A 183 24.10 6.08 2.47
N TRP A 184 23.57 4.86 2.44
CA TRP A 184 23.66 3.96 1.30
C TRP A 184 22.44 4.09 0.37
N ILE A 185 21.54 5.04 0.62
CA ILE A 185 20.42 5.30 -0.28
C ILE A 185 20.99 5.85 -1.58
N ASP A 186 20.70 5.13 -2.66
CA ASP A 186 20.97 5.56 -4.02
C ASP A 186 19.63 5.67 -4.76
N PRO A 187 19.14 6.89 -5.03
CA PRO A 187 17.88 7.11 -5.73
C PRO A 187 17.84 6.53 -7.16
N ASP A 188 18.99 6.42 -7.82
CA ASP A 188 19.12 5.97 -9.21
C ASP A 188 19.34 4.44 -9.30
N ARG A 189 19.50 3.78 -8.15
CA ARG A 189 19.65 2.33 -8.07
C ARG A 189 18.48 1.60 -8.77
N PRO A 190 18.74 0.70 -9.73
CA PRO A 190 17.70 0.05 -10.53
C PRO A 190 16.59 -0.59 -9.67
N GLN A 191 15.36 -0.12 -9.84
CA GLN A 191 14.20 -0.58 -9.06
C GLN A 191 13.45 -1.74 -9.72
N GLU A 192 13.55 -1.83 -11.04
CA GLU A 192 12.90 -2.81 -11.92
C GLU A 192 13.83 -3.17 -13.08
N LEU A 193 13.54 -4.29 -13.73
CA LEU A 193 14.22 -4.67 -14.97
C LEU A 193 13.69 -3.86 -16.14
N THR A 194 14.54 -3.59 -17.13
CA THR A 194 14.07 -3.07 -18.42
C THR A 194 13.14 -4.09 -19.10
N PRO A 195 12.26 -3.65 -20.03
CA PRO A 195 11.44 -4.57 -20.81
C PRO A 195 12.26 -5.67 -21.51
N GLU A 196 13.43 -5.30 -22.03
CA GLU A 196 14.36 -6.20 -22.74
C GLU A 196 14.94 -7.24 -21.80
N GLU A 197 15.44 -6.83 -20.62
CA GLU A 197 15.93 -7.73 -19.57
C GLU A 197 14.82 -8.67 -19.06
N SER A 198 13.62 -8.14 -18.86
CA SER A 198 12.47 -8.95 -18.41
C SER A 198 12.02 -9.98 -19.46
N LEU A 199 12.24 -9.68 -20.75
CA LEU A 199 11.97 -10.58 -21.87
C LEU A 199 13.05 -11.65 -22.03
N SER A 200 14.32 -11.33 -21.75
CA SER A 200 15.46 -12.26 -21.87
C SER A 200 15.27 -13.52 -21.02
N VAL A 201 14.59 -13.41 -19.87
CA VAL A 201 14.22 -14.53 -19.00
C VAL A 201 13.44 -15.64 -19.72
N ASN A 202 12.75 -15.33 -20.83
CA ASN A 202 12.05 -16.35 -21.61
C ASN A 202 12.97 -17.25 -22.43
N GLN A 203 14.22 -16.85 -22.64
CA GLN A 203 15.23 -17.62 -23.37
C GLN A 203 15.94 -18.62 -22.46
N ASP A 204 15.74 -18.56 -21.14
CA ASP A 204 16.34 -19.47 -20.17
C ASP A 204 16.01 -20.94 -20.50
N PRO A 205 17.00 -21.86 -20.49
CA PRO A 205 16.80 -23.26 -20.85
C PRO A 205 15.73 -23.97 -20.02
N VAL A 206 15.58 -23.64 -18.74
CA VAL A 206 14.54 -24.23 -17.87
C VAL A 206 13.16 -23.75 -18.31
N VAL A 207 13.01 -22.46 -18.59
CA VAL A 207 11.74 -21.90 -19.09
C VAL A 207 11.37 -22.50 -20.44
N CYS A 208 12.31 -22.56 -21.38
CA CYS A 208 12.12 -23.17 -22.70
C CYS A 208 11.69 -24.64 -22.61
N ARG A 209 12.31 -25.44 -21.73
CA ARG A 209 11.91 -26.83 -21.48
C ARG A 209 10.49 -26.94 -20.97
N LEU A 210 10.12 -26.17 -19.94
CA LEU A 210 8.78 -26.19 -19.36
C LEU A 210 7.70 -25.74 -20.36
N VAL A 211 8.00 -24.73 -21.20
CA VAL A 211 7.10 -24.28 -22.27
C VAL A 211 6.91 -25.39 -23.31
N THR A 212 8.00 -26.06 -23.71
CA THR A 212 7.94 -27.19 -24.65
C THR A 212 7.11 -28.34 -24.09
N GLU A 213 7.27 -28.68 -22.81
CA GLU A 213 6.43 -29.67 -22.14
C GLU A 213 4.96 -29.25 -22.12
N ARG A 214 4.66 -28.00 -21.79
CA ARG A 214 3.29 -27.48 -21.84
C ARG A 214 2.65 -27.63 -23.21
N GLU A 215 3.40 -27.39 -24.29
CA GLU A 215 2.92 -27.58 -25.66
C GLU A 215 2.73 -29.06 -26.02
N LYS A 216 3.56 -29.97 -25.49
CA LYS A 216 3.31 -31.43 -25.62
C LYS A 216 2.01 -31.83 -24.94
N TRP A 217 1.75 -31.31 -23.74
CA TRP A 217 0.47 -31.53 -23.04
C TRP A 217 -0.72 -30.98 -23.82
N LYS A 218 -0.60 -29.77 -24.38
CA LYS A 218 -1.63 -29.17 -25.22
C LYS A 218 -1.96 -30.03 -26.45
N ARG A 219 -0.93 -30.59 -27.10
CA ARG A 219 -1.08 -31.53 -28.23
C ARG A 219 -1.69 -32.87 -27.84
N ARG A 220 -1.34 -33.40 -26.66
CA ARG A 220 -1.84 -34.68 -26.15
C ARG A 220 -3.32 -34.64 -25.77
N PHE A 221 -3.77 -33.55 -25.16
CA PHE A 221 -5.13 -33.41 -24.61
C PHE A 221 -5.94 -32.35 -25.37
N GLN A 222 -5.93 -32.41 -26.70
CA GLN A 222 -6.57 -31.43 -27.60
C GLN A 222 -7.94 -30.95 -27.09
N GLY A 223 -8.12 -29.64 -26.96
CA GLY A 223 -9.36 -29.02 -26.46
C GLY A 223 -9.62 -29.15 -24.95
N THR A 224 -9.04 -30.14 -24.26
CA THR A 224 -9.26 -30.42 -22.82
C THR A 224 -8.03 -30.19 -21.94
N ALA A 225 -6.89 -29.77 -22.51
CA ALA A 225 -5.62 -29.59 -21.80
C ALA A 225 -5.71 -28.69 -20.57
N THR A 226 -6.52 -27.63 -20.60
CA THR A 226 -6.71 -26.71 -19.46
C THR A 226 -7.41 -27.33 -18.26
N GLN A 227 -8.14 -28.44 -18.47
CA GLN A 227 -8.81 -29.20 -17.42
C GLN A 227 -7.86 -30.20 -16.74
N GLN A 228 -6.73 -30.51 -17.39
CA GLN A 228 -5.77 -31.48 -16.88
C GLN A 228 -4.92 -30.89 -15.73
N PRO A 229 -4.82 -31.57 -14.58
CA PRO A 229 -4.00 -31.11 -13.45
C PRO A 229 -2.54 -30.87 -13.83
N GLY A 230 -1.94 -31.77 -14.63
CA GLY A 230 -0.55 -31.65 -15.06
C GLY A 230 -0.27 -30.40 -15.90
N TYR A 231 -1.21 -29.99 -16.76
CA TYR A 231 -1.09 -28.75 -17.53
C TYR A 231 -1.11 -27.51 -16.63
N ARG A 232 -1.94 -27.51 -15.58
CA ARG A 232 -2.00 -26.42 -14.59
C ARG A 232 -0.73 -26.35 -13.76
N ILE A 233 -0.19 -27.49 -13.33
CA ILE A 233 1.08 -27.59 -12.59
C ILE A 233 2.23 -27.02 -13.43
N ILE A 234 2.35 -27.42 -14.71
CA ILE A 234 3.39 -26.89 -15.60
C ILE A 234 3.22 -25.39 -15.82
N GLY A 235 1.98 -24.92 -16.00
CA GLY A 235 1.69 -23.48 -16.09
C GLY A 235 2.17 -22.70 -14.87
N GLN A 236 1.92 -23.22 -13.67
CA GLN A 236 2.40 -22.63 -12.42
C GLN A 236 3.92 -22.68 -12.29
N ALA A 237 4.55 -23.79 -12.70
CA ALA A 237 6.00 -23.94 -12.70
C ALA A 237 6.70 -22.95 -13.63
N ILE A 238 6.14 -22.71 -14.83
CA ILE A 238 6.63 -21.68 -15.76
C ILE A 238 6.54 -20.30 -15.11
N PHE A 239 5.38 -19.95 -14.53
CA PHE A 239 5.19 -18.66 -13.87
C PHE A 239 6.19 -18.47 -12.72
N ASN A 240 6.28 -19.44 -11.81
CA ASN A 240 7.19 -19.38 -10.65
C ASN A 240 8.66 -19.29 -11.08
N THR A 241 9.05 -20.03 -12.13
CA THR A 241 10.43 -20.02 -12.63
C THR A 241 10.78 -18.67 -13.25
N ARG A 242 9.90 -18.11 -14.10
CA ARG A 242 10.10 -16.76 -14.64
C ARG A 242 10.22 -15.70 -13.55
N GLN A 243 9.38 -15.76 -12.51
CA GLN A 243 9.45 -14.82 -11.39
C GLN A 243 10.76 -14.94 -10.61
N ARG A 244 11.23 -16.17 -10.35
CA ARG A 244 12.54 -16.40 -9.70
C ARG A 244 13.70 -15.86 -10.53
N LEU A 245 13.69 -16.12 -11.83
CA LEU A 245 14.73 -15.65 -12.75
C LEU A 245 14.76 -14.13 -12.87
N ARG A 246 13.59 -13.48 -12.96
CA ARG A 246 13.52 -12.00 -12.92
C ARG A 246 14.06 -11.42 -11.62
N ALA A 247 13.70 -12.01 -10.48
CA ALA A 247 14.20 -11.56 -9.19
C ALA A 247 15.73 -11.74 -9.07
N ALA A 248 16.27 -12.84 -9.59
CA ALA A 248 17.71 -13.08 -9.64
C ALA A 248 18.43 -12.11 -10.60
N LEU A 249 17.88 -11.85 -11.78
CA LEU A 249 18.44 -10.91 -12.74
C LEU A 249 18.43 -9.49 -12.19
N LEU A 250 17.34 -9.06 -11.54
CA LEU A 250 17.28 -7.74 -10.91
C LEU A 250 18.35 -7.61 -9.82
N LYS A 251 18.54 -8.65 -9.00
CA LYS A 251 19.60 -8.68 -7.99
C LYS A 251 20.98 -8.55 -8.63
N TYR A 252 21.23 -9.24 -9.73
CA TYR A 252 22.49 -9.15 -10.47
C TYR A 252 22.73 -7.75 -11.05
N VAL A 253 21.73 -7.16 -11.71
CA VAL A 253 21.81 -5.79 -12.24
C VAL A 253 22.11 -4.79 -11.12
N GLN A 254 21.45 -4.95 -9.99
CA GLN A 254 21.66 -4.12 -8.81
C GLN A 254 23.04 -4.31 -8.18
N GLU A 255 23.54 -5.54 -8.04
CA GLU A 255 24.88 -5.82 -7.50
C GLU A 255 25.98 -5.26 -8.41
N ARG A 256 25.78 -5.34 -9.72
CA ARG A 256 26.67 -4.72 -10.70
C ARG A 256 26.63 -3.20 -10.61
N TRP A 257 25.44 -2.61 -10.53
CA TRP A 257 25.26 -1.16 -10.32
C TRP A 257 25.97 -0.68 -9.05
N ASP A 258 25.76 -1.36 -7.91
CA ASP A 258 26.36 -1.03 -6.62
C ASP A 258 27.91 -1.00 -6.66
N LEU A 259 28.52 -1.73 -7.61
CA LEU A 259 29.96 -1.77 -7.83
C LEU A 259 30.45 -0.75 -8.87
N GLU A 260 29.80 -0.72 -10.04
CA GLU A 260 30.24 0.07 -11.21
C GLU A 260 29.89 1.55 -11.06
N HIS A 261 28.69 1.87 -10.58
CA HIS A 261 28.19 3.25 -10.54
C HIS A 261 29.07 4.20 -9.73
N PRO A 262 29.58 3.85 -8.53
CA PRO A 262 30.51 4.72 -7.81
C PRO A 262 31.83 4.96 -8.56
N VAL A 263 32.32 3.97 -9.32
CA VAL A 263 33.55 4.10 -10.11
C VAL A 263 33.32 5.02 -11.29
N ASP A 264 32.23 4.82 -12.03
CA ASP A 264 31.84 5.67 -13.15
C ASP A 264 31.64 7.12 -12.70
N GLU A 265 31.03 7.33 -11.53
CA GLU A 265 30.84 8.66 -10.96
C GLU A 265 32.17 9.34 -10.61
N ILE A 266 33.12 8.61 -10.03
CA ILE A 266 34.47 9.12 -9.74
C ILE A 266 35.17 9.54 -11.02
N GLU A 267 35.20 8.68 -12.04
CA GLU A 267 35.83 8.99 -13.33
C GLU A 267 35.16 10.19 -14.02
N ARG A 268 33.83 10.28 -13.96
CA ARG A 268 33.05 11.40 -14.50
C ARG A 268 33.41 12.72 -13.81
N GLN A 269 33.55 12.73 -12.49
CA GLN A 269 33.92 13.93 -11.74
C GLN A 269 35.39 14.33 -12.00
N LEU A 270 36.29 13.35 -12.05
CA LEU A 270 37.70 13.59 -12.37
C LEU A 270 37.90 14.07 -13.82
N SER A 271 37.00 13.72 -14.74
CA SER A 271 36.99 14.26 -16.11
C SER A 271 36.49 15.72 -16.20
N GLY A 272 36.19 16.37 -15.07
CA GLY A 272 35.82 17.78 -14.99
C GLY A 272 34.33 18.09 -15.16
N LEU A 273 33.45 17.07 -15.21
CA LEU A 273 32.01 17.28 -15.20
C LEU A 273 31.55 17.69 -13.79
N LYS A 274 30.84 18.82 -13.71
CA LYS A 274 30.28 19.31 -12.45
C LYS A 274 28.95 18.62 -12.14
N LEU A 275 28.73 18.30 -10.87
CA LEU A 275 27.45 17.81 -10.38
C LEU A 275 26.35 18.85 -10.63
N SER A 276 25.18 18.38 -11.08
CA SER A 276 23.97 19.21 -11.06
C SER A 276 23.61 19.51 -9.60
N GLN A 277 23.38 20.78 -9.28
CA GLN A 277 22.96 21.22 -7.95
C GLN A 277 21.43 21.22 -7.79
N ASP A 278 20.69 20.83 -8.83
CA ASP A 278 19.24 20.87 -8.83
C ASP A 278 18.66 19.74 -7.98
N VAL A 279 18.34 20.05 -6.72
CA VAL A 279 17.52 19.19 -5.88
C VAL A 279 16.08 19.30 -6.36
N LYS A 280 15.52 18.19 -6.84
CA LYS A 280 14.12 18.11 -7.27
C LYS A 280 13.22 18.39 -6.06
N SER A 281 12.71 19.61 -5.98
CA SER A 281 11.93 20.13 -4.84
C SER A 281 10.43 19.84 -4.93
N THR A 282 9.97 19.40 -6.10
CA THR A 282 8.59 19.01 -6.35
C THR A 282 8.43 17.50 -6.34
N LEU A 283 7.45 17.02 -5.58
CA LEU A 283 6.96 15.65 -5.74
C LEU A 283 6.46 15.51 -7.18
N ASP A 284 6.98 14.54 -7.92
CA ASP A 284 6.42 14.19 -9.23
C ASP A 284 4.98 13.75 -9.01
N GLN A 285 4.02 14.66 -9.22
CA GLN A 285 2.62 14.32 -9.23
C GLN A 285 2.41 13.42 -10.44
N ASN A 286 2.32 12.12 -10.19
CA ASN A 286 1.94 11.19 -11.22
C ASN A 286 0.46 11.48 -11.54
N ASP A 287 0.17 11.98 -12.75
CA ASP A 287 -1.18 12.38 -13.20
C ASP A 287 -2.22 11.24 -13.09
N GLU A 288 -1.78 10.00 -12.84
CA GLU A 288 -2.62 8.80 -12.68
C GLU A 288 -2.99 8.46 -11.23
N MET A 289 -2.53 9.21 -10.22
CA MET A 289 -2.83 8.91 -8.81
C MET A 289 -4.30 9.17 -8.45
N PRO A 290 -5.04 8.20 -7.86
CA PRO A 290 -6.41 8.40 -7.43
C PRO A 290 -6.56 9.58 -6.44
N PRO A 291 -7.67 10.35 -6.51
CA PRO A 291 -7.84 11.56 -5.68
C PRO A 291 -7.68 11.32 -4.17
N LEU A 292 -8.19 10.20 -3.64
CA LEU A 292 -8.06 9.86 -2.22
C LEU A 292 -6.62 9.54 -1.82
N GLN A 293 -5.86 8.90 -2.70
CA GLN A 293 -4.43 8.63 -2.48
C GLN A 293 -3.62 9.93 -2.52
N LYS A 294 -3.93 10.81 -3.48
CA LYS A 294 -3.31 12.14 -3.58
C LYS A 294 -3.57 12.97 -2.32
N ARG A 295 -4.83 13.04 -1.88
CA ARG A 295 -5.21 13.72 -0.62
C ARG A 295 -4.44 13.16 0.58
N LEU A 296 -4.33 11.84 0.71
CA LEU A 296 -3.56 11.22 1.78
C LEU A 296 -2.08 11.64 1.73
N ALA A 297 -1.43 11.52 0.57
CA ALA A 297 -0.03 11.87 0.40
C ALA A 297 0.23 13.36 0.69
N GLU A 298 -0.59 14.26 0.15
CA GLU A 298 -0.46 15.69 0.37
C GLU A 298 -0.63 16.06 1.85
N THR A 299 -1.65 15.51 2.52
CA THR A 299 -1.91 15.81 3.94
C THR A 299 -0.82 15.30 4.88
N VAL A 300 -0.34 14.06 4.70
CA VAL A 300 0.69 13.50 5.59
C VAL A 300 2.09 14.06 5.35
N MET A 301 2.34 14.64 4.17
CA MET A 301 3.62 15.25 3.80
C MET A 301 3.62 16.78 3.89
N THR A 302 2.53 17.40 4.36
CA THR A 302 2.51 18.83 4.67
C THR A 302 3.59 19.21 5.69
N LEU A 303 4.09 20.44 5.63
CA LEU A 303 4.99 21.00 6.65
C LEU A 303 4.19 21.53 7.86
N PRO A 304 4.81 21.65 9.05
CA PRO A 304 4.16 22.21 10.23
C PRO A 304 3.58 23.61 10.04
N GLY A 305 2.46 23.85 10.72
CA GLY A 305 1.91 25.19 10.87
C GLY A 305 2.81 26.09 11.72
N THR A 306 2.55 27.40 11.70
CA THR A 306 3.25 28.38 12.54
C THR A 306 2.58 28.59 13.90
N THR A 307 1.32 28.15 14.03
CA THR A 307 0.49 28.25 15.23
C THR A 307 -0.07 26.89 15.64
N ILE A 308 -0.52 26.77 16.89
CA ILE A 308 -1.13 25.53 17.41
C ILE A 308 -2.40 25.20 16.64
N GLU A 309 -3.21 26.22 16.31
CA GLU A 309 -4.47 26.06 15.60
C GLU A 309 -4.27 25.60 14.15
N GLU A 310 -3.22 26.08 13.48
CA GLU A 310 -2.82 25.60 12.16
C GLU A 310 -2.34 24.15 12.21
N GLU A 311 -1.58 23.79 13.25
CA GLU A 311 -1.10 22.44 13.43
C GLU A 311 -2.25 21.47 13.73
N PHE A 312 -3.21 21.83 14.58
CA PHE A 312 -4.43 21.03 14.77
C PHE A 312 -5.20 20.84 13.47
N ARG A 313 -5.41 21.90 12.67
CA ARG A 313 -6.05 21.79 11.35
C ARG A 313 -5.30 20.83 10.42
N ARG A 314 -3.98 20.95 10.34
CA ARG A 314 -3.11 20.08 9.53
C ARG A 314 -3.25 18.61 9.94
N ARG A 315 -3.19 18.33 11.24
CA ARG A 315 -3.30 16.97 11.80
C ARG A 315 -4.69 16.37 11.58
N ASN A 316 -5.74 17.15 11.84
CA ASN A 316 -7.11 16.71 11.64
C ASN A 316 -7.37 16.35 10.18
N ALA A 317 -6.89 17.17 9.24
CA ALA A 317 -6.96 16.88 7.82
C ALA A 317 -6.26 15.56 7.45
N ALA A 318 -5.09 15.27 8.06
CA ALA A 318 -4.37 14.02 7.84
C ALA A 318 -5.07 12.81 8.46
N ILE A 319 -5.62 12.92 9.68
CA ILE A 319 -6.39 11.86 10.33
C ILE A 319 -7.62 11.50 9.49
N ASP A 320 -8.39 12.50 9.06
CA ASP A 320 -9.57 12.31 8.23
C ASP A 320 -9.22 11.75 6.84
N ALA A 321 -8.05 12.11 6.29
CA ALA A 321 -7.55 11.54 5.05
C ALA A 321 -7.17 10.06 5.21
N VAL A 322 -6.52 9.67 6.30
CA VAL A 322 -6.24 8.26 6.65
C VAL A 322 -7.56 7.49 6.78
N ALA A 323 -8.52 8.03 7.53
CA ALA A 323 -9.82 7.39 7.74
C ALA A 323 -10.57 7.17 6.41
N ALA A 324 -10.63 8.20 5.55
CA ALA A 324 -11.23 8.09 4.23
C ALA A 324 -10.51 7.08 3.33
N TYR A 325 -9.18 7.02 3.39
CA TYR A 325 -8.38 6.08 2.60
C TYR A 325 -8.59 4.63 3.02
N CYS A 326 -8.87 4.35 4.29
CA CYS A 326 -9.13 2.99 4.78
C CYS A 326 -10.34 2.32 4.09
N HIS A 327 -11.29 3.11 3.59
CA HIS A 327 -12.45 2.61 2.84
C HIS A 327 -12.25 2.62 1.32
N PHE A 328 -11.12 3.11 0.83
CA PHE A 328 -10.81 3.18 -0.58
C PHE A 328 -10.17 1.87 -1.07
N GLN A 329 -10.79 1.23 -2.06
CA GLN A 329 -10.19 0.06 -2.67
C GLN A 329 -9.24 0.48 -3.80
N GLU A 330 -7.93 0.47 -3.50
CA GLU A 330 -6.90 0.63 -4.52
C GLU A 330 -7.13 -0.35 -5.69
N GLY A 331 -6.99 0.17 -6.90
CA GLY A 331 -7.23 -0.62 -8.08
C GLY A 331 -6.30 -1.85 -8.13
N GLY A 332 -6.84 -3.05 -7.94
CA GLY A 332 -6.04 -4.26 -8.16
C GLY A 332 -5.44 -4.29 -9.58
N ALA A 333 -4.26 -4.91 -9.72
CA ALA A 333 -3.58 -5.18 -10.99
C ALA A 333 -4.44 -6.10 -11.90
N ALA A 334 -5.54 -5.57 -12.41
CA ALA A 334 -6.16 -6.04 -13.62
C ALA A 334 -5.38 -5.39 -14.75
N ALA A 335 -4.77 -6.22 -15.59
CA ALA A 335 -4.03 -5.82 -16.77
C ALA A 335 -4.61 -4.53 -17.36
N ILE A 336 -3.85 -3.44 -17.25
CA ILE A 336 -4.10 -2.22 -17.99
C ILE A 336 -4.28 -2.68 -19.44
N PRO A 337 -5.45 -2.50 -20.07
CA PRO A 337 -5.55 -2.70 -21.50
C PRO A 337 -4.52 -1.75 -22.08
N ARG A 338 -3.46 -2.29 -22.72
CA ARG A 338 -2.49 -1.49 -23.48
C ARG A 338 -3.30 -0.49 -24.29
N LYS A 339 -3.29 0.79 -23.90
CA LYS A 339 -3.85 1.86 -24.72
C LYS A 339 -3.04 1.80 -26.01
N ARG A 340 -3.63 1.23 -27.06
CA ARG A 340 -3.16 1.45 -28.42
C ARG A 340 -3.27 2.96 -28.61
N SER A 341 -2.10 3.60 -28.74
CA SER A 341 -1.98 4.96 -29.24
C SER A 341 -2.89 5.10 -30.46
N SER A 342 -4.00 5.81 -30.29
CA SER A 342 -4.82 6.33 -31.35
C SER A 342 -4.69 7.84 -31.24
N THR A 343 -3.87 8.37 -32.13
CA THR A 343 -3.66 9.77 -32.45
C THR A 343 -4.96 10.59 -32.53
N ARG A 344 -4.78 11.89 -32.22
CA ARG A 344 -5.69 13.04 -32.37
C ARG A 344 -6.85 13.16 -31.38
N ARG A 345 -6.59 13.90 -30.30
CA ARG A 345 -7.58 14.82 -29.71
C ARG A 345 -7.24 16.23 -30.17
N THR A 346 -8.01 16.76 -31.12
CA THR A 346 -8.15 18.20 -31.35
C THR A 346 -9.03 18.77 -30.24
N SER A 347 -8.46 19.64 -29.43
CA SER A 347 -9.16 20.38 -28.37
C SER A 347 -10.05 21.46 -28.98
N PRO A 348 -11.32 21.62 -28.57
CA PRO A 348 -12.05 22.87 -28.73
C PRO A 348 -11.68 23.83 -27.59
N MET A 349 -11.57 25.13 -27.92
CA MET A 349 -11.30 26.24 -27.00
C MET A 349 -12.40 26.37 -25.92
N PRO A 350 -12.07 26.92 -24.72
CA PRO A 350 -13.01 27.01 -23.61
C PRO A 350 -13.91 28.25 -23.72
N SER A 351 -15.20 28.09 -23.42
CA SER A 351 -16.09 29.20 -23.10
C SER A 351 -16.65 29.03 -21.68
N LYS A 352 -16.30 30.03 -20.85
CA LYS A 352 -16.89 30.56 -19.60
C LYS A 352 -17.29 29.62 -18.45
N GLU A 353 -16.57 29.85 -17.35
CA GLU A 353 -17.05 29.92 -15.95
C GLU A 353 -17.94 28.78 -15.47
N THR A 354 -17.32 27.62 -15.28
CA THR A 354 -17.76 26.65 -14.26
C THR A 354 -16.51 26.01 -13.69
N ASN A 355 -16.40 25.91 -12.37
CA ASN A 355 -15.24 25.29 -11.71
C ASN A 355 -15.02 23.87 -12.30
N PRO A 356 -13.88 23.56 -12.95
CA PRO A 356 -13.68 22.32 -13.72
C PRO A 356 -13.95 21.05 -12.92
N GLN A 357 -13.68 21.09 -11.61
CA GLN A 357 -13.92 19.99 -10.67
C GLN A 357 -15.41 19.74 -10.40
N LEU A 358 -16.23 20.80 -10.33
CA LEU A 358 -17.69 20.67 -10.14
C LEU A 358 -18.37 20.12 -11.39
N ALA A 359 -17.92 20.55 -12.58
CA ALA A 359 -18.43 20.03 -13.85
C ALA A 359 -18.06 18.54 -14.04
N ALA A 360 -16.83 18.15 -13.68
CA ALA A 360 -16.41 16.75 -13.71
C ALA A 360 -17.23 15.88 -12.74
N ALA A 361 -17.42 16.34 -11.49
CA ALA A 361 -18.21 15.61 -10.49
C ALA A 361 -19.70 15.46 -10.89
N GLN A 362 -20.30 16.48 -11.52
CA GLN A 362 -21.66 16.39 -12.07
C GLN A 362 -21.74 15.40 -13.24
N THR A 363 -20.73 15.40 -14.12
CA THR A 363 -20.65 14.47 -15.25
C THR A 363 -20.53 13.01 -14.76
N GLU A 364 -19.70 12.74 -13.75
CA GLU A 364 -19.59 11.41 -13.14
C GLU A 364 -20.90 10.97 -12.47
N LYS A 365 -21.58 11.87 -11.77
CA LYS A 365 -22.88 11.59 -11.15
C LYS A 365 -23.93 11.22 -12.19
N GLN A 366 -23.94 11.92 -13.33
CA GLN A 366 -24.86 11.63 -14.43
C GLN A 366 -24.53 10.29 -15.11
N ALA A 367 -23.25 10.03 -15.39
CA ALA A 367 -22.82 8.75 -15.95
C ALA A 367 -23.10 7.54 -15.03
N LEU A 368 -23.02 7.72 -13.70
CA LEU A 368 -23.46 6.70 -12.73
C LEU A 368 -24.98 6.48 -12.81
N SER A 369 -25.77 7.55 -12.90
CA SER A 369 -27.22 7.47 -13.04
C SER A 369 -27.62 6.73 -14.33
N ASP A 370 -26.96 7.05 -15.44
CA ASP A 370 -27.18 6.39 -16.72
C ASP A 370 -26.80 4.91 -16.66
N ALA A 371 -25.65 4.59 -16.06
CA ALA A 371 -25.23 3.20 -15.85
C ALA A 371 -26.21 2.42 -14.96
N MET A 372 -26.78 3.06 -13.93
CA MET A 372 -27.82 2.48 -13.08
C MET A 372 -29.08 2.20 -13.89
N LEU A 373 -29.50 3.13 -14.74
CA LEU A 373 -30.64 2.91 -15.62
C LEU A 373 -30.42 1.71 -16.56
N LEU A 374 -29.23 1.60 -17.17
CA LEU A 374 -28.90 0.53 -18.12
C LEU A 374 -28.97 -0.87 -17.50
N VAL A 375 -28.51 -1.05 -16.25
CA VAL A 375 -28.57 -2.36 -15.57
C VAL A 375 -29.99 -2.76 -15.15
N PHE A 376 -30.98 -1.88 -15.28
CA PHE A 376 -32.40 -2.19 -15.05
C PHE A 376 -33.22 -2.32 -16.34
N THR A 377 -32.84 -1.62 -17.41
CA THR A 377 -33.63 -1.55 -18.64
C THR A 377 -33.14 -2.49 -19.73
N GLU A 378 -31.83 -2.79 -19.78
CA GLU A 378 -31.27 -3.65 -20.83
C GLU A 378 -31.32 -5.13 -20.45
N LYS A 379 -31.98 -5.94 -21.29
CA LYS A 379 -32.02 -7.41 -21.15
C LYS A 379 -30.65 -8.09 -21.29
N ARG A 380 -29.65 -7.40 -21.87
CA ARG A 380 -28.27 -7.89 -22.07
C ARG A 380 -27.26 -6.78 -21.81
N THR A 381 -27.22 -6.30 -20.58
CA THR A 381 -26.26 -5.29 -20.18
C THR A 381 -24.81 -5.76 -20.35
N THR A 382 -23.91 -4.81 -20.59
CA THR A 382 -22.46 -5.03 -20.58
C THR A 382 -21.80 -4.43 -19.33
N THR A 383 -22.58 -3.97 -18.35
CA THR A 383 -22.08 -3.38 -17.10
C THR A 383 -22.37 -4.32 -15.93
N CYS A 384 -21.40 -4.52 -15.03
CA CYS A 384 -21.61 -5.37 -13.87
C CYS A 384 -22.37 -4.61 -12.76
N PHE A 385 -23.62 -5.01 -12.48
CA PHE A 385 -24.45 -4.39 -11.44
C PHE A 385 -23.82 -4.44 -10.03
N LEU A 386 -23.08 -5.51 -9.71
CA LEU A 386 -22.37 -5.62 -8.42
C LEU A 386 -21.18 -4.65 -8.32
N CYS A 387 -20.41 -4.47 -9.40
CA CYS A 387 -19.33 -3.47 -9.43
C CYS A 387 -19.90 -2.06 -9.40
N LEU A 388 -21.00 -1.81 -10.10
CA LEU A 388 -21.66 -0.50 -10.14
C LEU A 388 -22.15 -0.06 -8.75
N GLY A 389 -22.73 -1.00 -8.00
CA GLY A 389 -23.22 -0.76 -6.65
C GLY A 389 -22.14 -0.65 -5.58
N GLU A 390 -20.88 -0.99 -5.87
CA GLU A 390 -19.80 -0.95 -4.89
C GLU A 390 -19.15 0.44 -4.83
N GLN A 391 -19.37 1.15 -3.72
CA GLN A 391 -18.90 2.53 -3.54
C GLN A 391 -17.41 2.63 -3.22
N SER A 392 -16.80 1.56 -2.68
CA SER A 392 -15.36 1.53 -2.40
C SER A 392 -14.50 1.43 -3.66
N LEU A 393 -15.10 1.10 -4.82
CA LEU A 393 -14.40 1.04 -6.11
C LEU A 393 -14.30 2.42 -6.77
N PRO A 394 -13.19 2.71 -7.48
CA PRO A 394 -13.08 3.91 -8.33
C PRO A 394 -14.17 3.98 -9.40
N PHE A 395 -14.57 5.20 -9.77
CA PHE A 395 -15.65 5.47 -10.74
C PHE A 395 -15.50 4.67 -12.04
N GLU A 396 -14.30 4.61 -12.61
CA GLU A 396 -14.02 3.94 -13.89
C GLU A 396 -14.24 2.42 -13.80
N LYS A 397 -14.03 1.84 -12.61
CA LYS A 397 -14.26 0.41 -12.37
C LYS A 397 -15.72 0.11 -12.13
N ARG A 398 -16.46 1.05 -11.54
CA ARG A 398 -17.91 0.93 -11.30
C ARG A 398 -18.70 1.01 -12.60
N THR A 399 -18.30 1.87 -13.53
CA THR A 399 -18.97 2.12 -14.82
C THR A 399 -18.34 1.38 -16.00
N SER A 400 -17.39 0.47 -15.74
CA SER A 400 -16.69 -0.28 -16.78
C SER A 400 -17.65 -1.15 -17.62
N LYS A 401 -17.58 -0.99 -18.94
CA LYS A 401 -18.35 -1.79 -19.91
C LYS A 401 -17.49 -2.94 -20.44
N PHE A 402 -18.03 -4.16 -20.40
CA PHE A 402 -17.42 -5.34 -21.01
C PHE A 402 -17.64 -5.34 -22.53
N ALA A 403 -16.71 -5.95 -23.27
CA ALA A 403 -16.82 -6.05 -24.73
C ALA A 403 -18.03 -6.89 -25.18
N SER A 404 -18.50 -7.80 -24.33
CA SER A 404 -19.68 -8.62 -24.60
C SER A 404 -20.39 -9.04 -23.31
N PRO A 405 -21.70 -9.37 -23.35
CA PRO A 405 -22.41 -9.97 -22.22
C PRO A 405 -21.79 -11.30 -21.75
N GLY A 406 -21.16 -12.05 -22.65
CA GLY A 406 -20.43 -13.28 -22.31
C GLY A 406 -19.18 -13.02 -21.47
N ASP A 407 -18.49 -11.90 -21.70
CA ASP A 407 -17.34 -11.51 -20.87
C ASP A 407 -17.79 -10.96 -19.50
N LEU A 408 -18.93 -10.26 -19.46
CA LEU A 408 -19.59 -9.90 -18.21
C LEU A 408 -19.94 -11.16 -17.40
N THR A 409 -20.49 -12.20 -18.03
CA THR A 409 -20.81 -13.49 -17.37
C THR A 409 -19.56 -14.13 -16.77
N LYS A 410 -18.45 -14.17 -17.52
CA LYS A 410 -17.16 -14.69 -17.02
C LYS A 410 -16.64 -13.85 -15.85
N HIS A 411 -16.75 -12.53 -15.94
CA HIS A 411 -16.38 -11.63 -14.85
C HIS A 411 -17.23 -11.88 -13.61
N PHE A 412 -18.55 -11.97 -13.76
CA PHE A 412 -19.50 -12.25 -12.68
C PHE A 412 -19.15 -13.55 -11.97
N LYS A 413 -18.93 -14.64 -12.72
CA LYS A 413 -18.50 -15.93 -12.15
C LYS A 413 -17.16 -15.84 -11.40
N ARG A 414 -16.14 -15.23 -12.00
CA ARG A 414 -14.77 -15.24 -11.48
C ARG A 414 -14.53 -14.24 -10.36
N LYS A 415 -15.14 -13.06 -10.44
CA LYS A 415 -14.93 -11.98 -9.46
C LYS A 415 -15.94 -12.02 -8.33
N HIS A 416 -17.19 -12.40 -8.59
CA HIS A 416 -18.24 -12.36 -7.59
C HIS A 416 -18.56 -13.76 -7.07
N LEU A 417 -19.03 -14.68 -7.94
CA LEU A 417 -19.53 -15.99 -7.50
C LEU A 417 -18.47 -16.94 -6.93
N ALA A 418 -17.22 -16.84 -7.39
CA ALA A 418 -16.12 -17.71 -6.93
C ALA A 418 -15.64 -17.38 -5.51
N HIS A 419 -16.04 -16.24 -4.95
CA HIS A 419 -15.60 -15.77 -3.64
C HIS A 419 -16.72 -15.70 -2.61
N ILE A 420 -17.90 -16.23 -2.93
CA ILE A 420 -19.00 -16.41 -1.97
C ILE A 420 -18.70 -17.63 -1.10
N LYS A 421 -18.72 -17.43 0.21
CA LYS A 421 -18.64 -18.48 1.23
C LYS A 421 -20.02 -18.76 1.82
N GLU A 422 -20.14 -19.92 2.44
CA GLU A 422 -21.34 -20.28 3.20
C GLU A 422 -21.50 -19.34 4.40
N GLY A 423 -22.69 -18.76 4.55
CA GLY A 423 -22.99 -17.76 5.58
C GLY A 423 -22.72 -16.29 5.19
N ASP A 424 -22.19 -16.02 3.99
CA ASP A 424 -22.01 -14.63 3.51
C ASP A 424 -23.37 -13.92 3.38
N ARG A 425 -23.47 -12.70 3.93
CA ARG A 425 -24.62 -11.82 3.74
C ARG A 425 -24.53 -11.16 2.37
N LEU A 426 -25.18 -11.74 1.37
CA LEU A 426 -25.23 -11.18 0.03
C LEU A 426 -26.28 -10.07 -0.04
N GLN A 427 -26.00 -9.05 -0.83
CA GLN A 427 -26.89 -7.93 -1.13
C GLN A 427 -26.68 -7.44 -2.56
N CYS A 428 -27.75 -6.98 -3.19
CA CYS A 428 -27.67 -6.14 -4.37
C CYS A 428 -27.72 -4.68 -3.94
N LYS A 429 -26.59 -3.97 -3.98
CA LYS A 429 -26.49 -2.56 -3.56
C LYS A 429 -27.24 -1.61 -4.50
N VAL A 430 -27.45 -2.02 -5.76
CA VAL A 430 -28.23 -1.25 -6.74
C VAL A 430 -29.74 -1.37 -6.45
N CYS A 431 -30.23 -2.57 -6.15
CA CYS A 431 -31.63 -2.81 -5.76
C CYS A 431 -31.92 -2.57 -4.28
N ARG A 432 -30.88 -2.37 -3.45
CA ARG A 432 -30.95 -2.23 -1.99
C ARG A 432 -31.70 -3.40 -1.31
N MET A 433 -31.44 -4.63 -1.75
CA MET A 433 -32.08 -5.83 -1.19
C MET A 433 -31.06 -6.89 -0.77
N GLY A 434 -31.38 -7.60 0.31
CA GLY A 434 -30.63 -8.76 0.78
C GLY A 434 -30.90 -10.00 -0.07
N LEU A 435 -29.86 -10.80 -0.29
CA LEU A 435 -29.90 -12.05 -1.05
C LEU A 435 -29.41 -13.17 -0.13
N GLN A 436 -30.20 -14.24 -0.03
CA GLN A 436 -30.02 -15.24 1.04
C GLN A 436 -28.90 -16.25 0.75
N HIS A 437 -28.67 -16.58 -0.52
CA HIS A 437 -27.69 -17.59 -0.92
C HIS A 437 -27.26 -17.39 -2.37
N LYS A 438 -26.20 -18.09 -2.77
CA LYS A 438 -25.60 -18.01 -4.11
C LYS A 438 -26.61 -18.16 -5.24
N GLN A 439 -27.51 -19.16 -5.16
CA GLN A 439 -28.54 -19.37 -6.19
C GLN A 439 -29.53 -18.18 -6.27
N HIS A 440 -29.91 -17.57 -5.14
CA HIS A 440 -30.78 -16.38 -5.14
C HIS A 440 -30.08 -15.22 -5.85
N LEU A 441 -28.78 -15.00 -5.61
CA LEU A 441 -28.01 -14.00 -6.34
C LEU A 441 -27.94 -14.28 -7.85
N GLN A 442 -27.76 -15.53 -8.27
CA GLN A 442 -27.73 -15.90 -9.69
C GLN A 442 -29.09 -15.66 -10.36
N ASN A 443 -30.18 -16.08 -9.72
CA ASN A 443 -31.53 -15.86 -10.22
C ASN A 443 -31.86 -14.36 -10.30
N HIS A 444 -31.47 -13.58 -9.29
CA HIS A 444 -31.64 -12.13 -9.27
C HIS A 444 -30.81 -11.43 -10.36
N ALA A 445 -29.57 -11.86 -10.57
CA ALA A 445 -28.70 -11.33 -11.63
C ALA A 445 -29.32 -11.53 -13.02
N GLU A 446 -29.91 -12.71 -13.26
CA GLU A 446 -30.55 -13.04 -14.53
C GLU A 446 -31.88 -12.32 -14.71
N SER A 447 -32.76 -12.36 -13.70
CA SER A 447 -34.13 -11.84 -13.82
C SER A 447 -34.23 -10.33 -13.78
N ILE A 448 -33.41 -9.65 -12.98
CA ILE A 448 -33.47 -8.20 -12.79
C ILE A 448 -32.42 -7.47 -13.63
N HIS A 449 -31.22 -8.04 -13.76
CA HIS A 449 -30.07 -7.37 -14.38
C HIS A 449 -29.61 -8.00 -15.70
N GLY A 450 -30.32 -9.02 -16.22
CA GLY A 450 -29.98 -9.66 -17.50
C GLY A 450 -28.59 -10.31 -17.56
N THR A 451 -27.96 -10.55 -16.40
CA THR A 451 -26.62 -11.13 -16.28
C THR A 451 -26.73 -12.63 -16.01
N VAL A 452 -26.52 -13.42 -17.05
CA VAL A 452 -26.61 -14.89 -16.98
C VAL A 452 -25.36 -15.45 -16.29
N SER A 453 -25.51 -16.47 -15.44
CA SER A 453 -24.40 -17.23 -14.84
C SER A 453 -24.39 -18.67 -15.32
#